data_AF-A0A4Q0LKP2-F1
#
_entry.id   AF-A0A4Q0LKP2-F1
#
_cell.length_a   1.000
_cell.length_b   1.000
_cell.length_c   1.000
_cell.angle_alpha   90.00
_cell.angle_beta   90.00
_cell.angle_gamma   90.00
#
_symmetry.space_group_name_H-M   'P 1'
#
loop_
_entity.id
_entity.type
_entity.pdbx_description
1 polymer ?
#
loop_
_entity_poly.entity_id
_entity_poly.type
_entity_poly.pdbx_seq_one_letter_code
_entity_poly.pdbx_strand_id
1 'polypeptide(L)' 'GYPCPSTPTVYRYIDQGLLDISNIDLPMKLKRRRNKRHHSHGGHALHKKHLGNSIEQRPKEIEDRKAPLHWEGDL' A
#
# COMPACT_ATOMS: atom_id res chain seq x y z
N GLY A 1 4.10 -41.56 -26.65
CA GLY A 1 3.88 -40.16 -26.23
C GLY A 1 4.64 -39.92 -24.95
N TYR A 2 5.23 -38.74 -24.76
CA TYR A 2 5.92 -38.41 -23.52
C TYR A 2 4.91 -38.30 -22.37
N PRO A 3 5.20 -38.86 -21.18
CA PRO A 3 4.32 -38.73 -20.03
C PRO A 3 4.20 -37.25 -19.66
N CYS A 4 2.97 -36.77 -19.50
CA CYS A 4 2.70 -35.41 -19.03
C CYS A 4 3.15 -35.30 -17.55
N PRO A 5 4.04 -34.36 -17.20
CA PRO A 5 4.49 -34.20 -15.82
C PRO A 5 3.34 -33.74 -14.92
N SER A 6 3.37 -34.16 -13.66
CA SER A 6 2.43 -33.68 -12.64
C SER A 6 2.66 -32.19 -12.33
N THR A 7 1.63 -31.50 -11.84
CA THR A 7 1.71 -30.09 -11.46
C THR A 7 2.90 -29.75 -10.53
N PRO A 8 3.23 -30.51 -9.45
CA PRO A 8 4.40 -30.20 -8.62
C PRO A 8 5.73 -30.36 -9.37
N THR A 9 5.77 -31.28 -10.35
CA THR A 9 6.97 -31.49 -11.17
C THR A 9 7.25 -30.29 -12.05
N VAL A 10 6.22 -29.71 -12.66
CA VAL A 10 6.35 -28.48 -13.46
C VAL A 10 6.85 -27.31 -12.62
N TYR A 11 6.28 -27.09 -11.42
CA TYR A 11 6.73 -26.01 -10.54
C TYR A 11 8.19 -26.18 -10.10
N ARG A 12 8.64 -27.41 -9.84
CA ARG A 12 10.04 -27.70 -9.51
C ARG A 12 10.97 -27.35 -10.66
N TYR A 13 10.59 -27.62 -11.91
CA TYR A 13 11.39 -27.28 -13.07
C TYR A 13 11.50 -25.76 -13.28
N ILE A 14 10.44 -25.01 -13.00
CA ILE A 14 10.45 -23.54 -13.02
C ILE A 14 11.42 -23.01 -11.96
N ASP A 15 11.36 -23.53 -10.73
CA ASP A 15 12.25 -23.09 -9.64
C ASP A 15 13.72 -23.47 -9.88
N GLN A 16 13.97 -24.54 -10.64
CA GLN A 16 15.31 -24.97 -11.07
C GLN A 16 15.82 -24.26 -12.34
N GLY A 17 14.99 -23.44 -13.00
CA GLY A 17 15.35 -22.78 -14.26
C GLY A 17 15.48 -23.72 -15.46
N LEU A 18 14.86 -24.90 -15.41
CA LEU A 18 14.87 -25.89 -16.49
C LEU A 18 13.88 -25.55 -17.62
N LEU A 19 13.01 -24.57 -17.40
CA LEU A 19 12.04 -24.07 -18.36
C LEU A 19 12.31 -22.58 -18.62
N ASP A 20 12.01 -22.13 -19.84
CA ASP A 20 12.07 -20.72 -20.25
C ASP A 20 10.87 -19.90 -19.72
N ILE A 21 10.43 -20.21 -18.50
CA ILE A 21 9.34 -19.56 -17.81
C ILE A 21 9.83 -19.27 -16.41
N SER A 22 9.74 -18.02 -15.99
CA SER A 22 10.14 -17.57 -14.66
C SER A 22 8.93 -17.46 -13.74
N ASN A 23 9.18 -17.38 -12.43
CA ASN A 23 8.11 -17.17 -11.45
C ASN A 23 7.35 -15.85 -11.63
N ILE A 24 7.94 -14.89 -12.34
CA ILE A 24 7.33 -13.59 -12.66
C ILE A 24 6.19 -13.77 -13.68
N ASP A 25 6.33 -14.75 -14.58
CA ASP A 25 5.36 -15.07 -15.61
C ASP A 25 4.14 -15.83 -15.04
N LEU A 26 4.18 -16.21 -13.75
CA LEU A 26 3.11 -16.89 -13.04
C LEU A 26 2.33 -15.90 -12.15
N PRO A 27 1.29 -15.22 -12.68
CA PRO A 27 0.56 -14.18 -11.94
C PRO A 27 -0.13 -14.69 -10.67
N MET A 28 -0.51 -15.97 -10.64
CA MET A 28 -1.07 -16.59 -9.44
C MET A 28 -0.03 -16.90 -8.36
N LYS A 29 1.24 -17.12 -8.72
CA LYS A 29 2.33 -17.44 -7.77
C LYS A 29 2.79 -16.17 -7.04
N LEU A 30 2.86 -15.04 -7.74
CA LEU A 30 3.31 -13.76 -7.18
C LEU A 30 2.17 -12.90 -6.58
N LYS A 31 0.91 -13.34 -6.65
CA LYS A 31 -0.21 -12.54 -6.14
C LYS A 31 -0.11 -12.32 -4.63
N ARG A 32 0.00 -11.05 -4.22
CA ARG A 32 -0.14 -10.66 -2.81
C ARG A 32 -1.50 -11.13 -2.29
N ARG A 33 -1.51 -11.87 -1.18
CA ARG A 33 -2.76 -12.24 -0.51
C ARG A 33 -3.49 -10.97 -0.11
N ARG A 34 -4.73 -10.81 -0.58
CA ARG A 34 -5.59 -9.69 -0.17
C ARG A 34 -5.80 -9.78 1.34
N ASN A 35 -5.30 -8.79 2.07
CA ASN A 35 -5.52 -8.72 3.50
C ASN A 35 -7.02 -8.50 3.75
N LYS A 36 -7.72 -9.55 4.20
CA LYS A 36 -9.17 -9.55 4.43
C LYS A 36 -9.63 -8.47 5.41
N ARG A 37 -8.71 -7.91 6.21
CA ARG A 37 -9.00 -6.86 7.19
C ARG A 37 -9.55 -5.58 6.54
N HIS A 38 -9.09 -5.24 5.32
CA HIS A 38 -9.44 -3.97 4.64
C HIS A 38 -10.82 -3.89 3.99
N HIS A 39 -11.63 -4.95 4.01
CA HIS A 39 -12.95 -4.97 3.35
C HIS A 39 -14.15 -5.08 4.30
N SER A 40 -13.91 -5.10 5.61
CA SER A 40 -14.99 -4.88 6.56
C SER A 40 -15.31 -3.39 6.56
N HIS A 41 -16.53 -3.03 6.17
CA HIS A 41 -17.10 -1.69 6.33
C HIS A 41 -17.10 -1.18 7.79
N GLY A 42 -16.64 -1.97 8.77
CA GLY A 42 -16.40 -1.55 10.15
C GLY A 42 -14.96 -1.72 10.65
N GLY A 43 -14.00 -2.07 9.78
CA GLY A 43 -12.67 -2.55 10.21
C GLY A 43 -11.49 -1.59 10.04
N HIS A 44 -11.61 -0.50 9.28
CA HIS A 44 -10.51 0.45 9.08
C HIS A 44 -10.99 1.89 8.97
N ALA A 45 -11.07 2.56 10.12
CA ALA A 45 -10.79 3.98 10.23
C ALA A 45 -10.34 4.28 11.67
N LEU A 46 -9.25 3.64 12.13
CA LEU A 46 -8.58 4.12 13.36
C LEU A 46 -8.05 5.55 13.18
N HIS A 47 -7.93 6.01 11.93
CA HIS A 47 -7.60 7.40 11.62
C HIS A 47 -8.91 8.17 11.44
N LYS A 48 -9.62 8.41 12.54
CA LYS A 48 -10.60 9.51 12.56
C LYS A 48 -9.78 10.76 12.27
N LYS A 49 -10.00 11.41 11.13
CA LYS A 49 -9.27 12.65 10.80
C LYS A 49 -9.59 13.64 11.91
N HIS A 50 -8.61 13.96 12.75
CA HIS A 50 -8.71 15.07 13.69
C HIS A 50 -8.63 16.34 12.85
N LEU A 51 -9.80 16.82 12.41
CA LEU A 51 -9.90 18.13 11.78
C LEU A 51 -9.46 19.15 12.84
N GLY A 52 -8.45 19.95 12.50
CA GLY A 52 -7.98 21.03 13.36
C GLY A 52 -9.05 22.08 13.60
N ASN A 53 -8.72 23.10 14.37
CA ASN A 53 -9.64 24.19 14.69
C ASN A 53 -10.06 24.97 13.43
N SER A 54 -11.24 25.57 13.48
CA SER A 54 -11.78 26.37 12.37
C SER A 54 -10.90 27.58 12.09
N ILE A 55 -10.88 28.03 10.82
CA ILE A 55 -10.25 29.28 10.40
C ILE A 55 -10.78 30.48 11.21
N GLU A 56 -12.07 30.49 11.54
CA GLU A 56 -12.72 31.58 12.27
C GLU A 56 -12.24 31.71 13.73
N GLN A 57 -11.62 30.66 14.28
CA GLN A 57 -11.11 30.65 15.66
C GLN A 57 -9.67 31.16 15.74
N ARG A 58 -9.05 31.53 14.62
CA ARG A 58 -7.67 32.01 14.60
C ARG A 58 -7.57 33.40 15.23
N PRO A 59 -6.52 33.69 16.03
CA PRO A 59 -6.28 35.02 16.55
C PRO A 59 -6.01 36.00 15.40
N LYS A 60 -6.57 37.22 15.51
CA LYS A 60 -6.48 38.27 14.49
C LYS A 60 -5.03 38.68 14.16
N GLU A 61 -4.14 38.54 15.13
CA GLU A 61 -2.70 38.81 14.98
C GLU A 61 -2.04 38.00 13.85
N ILE A 62 -2.62 36.85 13.48
CA ILE A 62 -2.14 36.00 12.37
C ILE A 62 -2.46 36.61 11.00
N GLU A 63 -3.53 37.40 10.86
CA GLU A 63 -3.88 38.04 9.57
C GLU A 63 -2.79 39.00 9.11
N ASP A 64 -2.20 39.72 10.07
CA ASP A 64 -1.19 40.75 9.83
C ASP A 64 0.15 40.18 9.35
N ARG A 65 0.46 38.90 9.65
CA ARG A 65 1.70 38.21 9.23
C ARG A 65 3.00 39.00 9.49
N LYS A 66 3.00 39.87 10.50
CA LYS A 66 4.11 40.78 10.82
C LYS A 66 5.27 40.10 11.54
N ALA A 67 5.06 38.88 12.05
CA ALA A 67 6.08 38.12 12.77
C ALA A 67 6.91 37.27 11.80
N PRO A 68 8.23 37.55 11.64
CA PRO A 68 9.12 36.61 10.98
C PRO A 68 9.18 35.30 11.78
N LEU A 69 9.41 34.16 11.10
CA LEU A 69 9.49 32.80 11.67
C LEU A 69 8.16 32.11 12.05
N HIS A 70 6.99 32.66 11.71
CA HIS A 70 5.67 32.01 11.92
C HIS A 70 5.18 31.23 10.69
N TRP A 71 6.07 30.49 10.05
CA TRP A 71 5.66 29.60 8.98
C TRP A 71 5.75 28.17 9.50
N GLU A 72 4.60 27.52 9.68
CA GLU A 72 4.48 26.10 10.06
C GLU A 72 4.95 25.14 8.94
N GLY A 73 5.92 25.57 8.11
CA GLY A 73 6.42 24.80 6.97
C GLY A 73 7.93 24.70 6.89
N ASP A 74 8.71 25.20 7.87
CA ASP A 74 10.18 25.00 7.89
C ASP A 74 10.45 23.61 8.45
N LEU A 75 10.12 22.61 7.62
CA LEU A 75 10.63 21.23 7.49
C LEU A 75 9.69 20.43 6.57
#